data_AF-A0A381Y1T8-F1
#
_entry.id   AF-A0A381Y1T8-F1
#
_cell.length_a   1.000
_cell.length_b   1.000
_cell.length_c   1.000
_cell.angle_alpha   90.00
_cell.angle_beta   90.00
_cell.angle_gamma   90.00
#
_symmetry.space_group_name_H-M   'P 1'
#
loop_
_entity.id
_entity.type
_entity.pdbx_description
1 polymer ?
#
loop_
_entity_poly.entity_id
_entity_poly.type
_entity_poly.pdbx_seq_one_letter_code
_entity_poly.pdbx_strand_id
1 'polypeptide(L)'
;MLGHPVVQTPNLDALAAESTLFSNAWCPTMACAPIRASLFTGYYADTHGMGGNQTVLYPHDRKVLPEYLTDAGYDTALVGKLHLKPMDRAFGFRHLLRHDAPYTNYSAEEATDSAYIRYLQETAFQHDPAAAVQRFTDDEACQHTDEERFMLGSGFLDLEHHEVNWSVRESVQYLRHERPAAEPFFLNCSIFGPHQPYLCPPPWDDLYP
;
A
#
# COMPACT_ATOMS: atom_id res chain seq x y z
N MET A 1 3.02 -5.61 19.30
CA MET A 1 3.79 -6.23 18.23
C MET A 1 4.93 -7.11 18.71
N LEU A 2 5.58 -6.86 19.86
CA LEU A 2 6.63 -7.73 20.40
C LEU A 2 6.39 -7.92 21.90
N GLY A 3 5.37 -8.72 22.25
CA GLY A 3 4.92 -8.86 23.64
C GLY A 3 4.08 -7.69 24.16
N HIS A 4 3.36 -6.99 23.27
CA HIS A 4 2.36 -6.01 23.71
C HIS A 4 1.24 -6.73 24.49
N PRO A 5 0.80 -6.23 25.65
CA PRO A 5 -0.09 -6.99 26.56
C PRO A 5 -1.53 -7.18 26.05
N VAL A 6 -1.85 -6.68 24.85
CA VAL A 6 -3.22 -6.61 24.32
C VAL A 6 -3.22 -7.01 22.85
N VAL A 7 -2.53 -6.24 22.01
CA VAL A 7 -2.44 -6.48 20.57
C VAL A 7 -1.80 -7.84 20.25
N GLN A 8 -2.56 -8.72 19.62
CA GLN A 8 -2.14 -10.07 19.22
C GLN A 8 -1.51 -10.04 17.82
N THR A 9 -0.24 -10.43 17.71
CA THR A 9 0.51 -10.40 16.43
C THR A 9 1.32 -11.68 16.16
N PRO A 10 0.75 -12.88 16.34
CA PRO A 10 1.52 -14.13 16.39
C PRO A 10 2.43 -14.36 15.15
N ASN A 11 1.97 -13.98 13.95
CA ASN A 11 2.77 -14.13 12.72
C ASN A 11 3.96 -13.14 12.66
N LEU A 12 3.79 -11.90 13.16
CA LEU A 12 4.88 -10.93 13.21
C LEU A 12 5.83 -11.22 14.36
N ASP A 13 5.32 -11.70 15.50
CA ASP A 13 6.12 -12.18 16.62
C ASP A 13 7.00 -13.37 16.19
N ALA A 14 6.46 -14.31 15.40
CA ALA A 14 7.21 -15.42 14.82
C ALA A 14 8.29 -14.94 13.84
N LEU A 15 7.95 -14.01 12.94
CA LEU A 15 8.93 -13.41 12.02
C LEU A 15 10.08 -12.71 12.79
N ALA A 16 9.75 -11.97 13.84
CA ALA A 16 10.73 -11.29 14.66
C ALA A 16 11.66 -12.26 15.41
N ALA A 17 11.17 -13.42 15.83
CA ALA A 17 11.97 -14.44 16.51
C ALA A 17 13.07 -15.04 15.61
N GLU A 18 12.87 -15.02 14.29
CA GLU A 18 13.83 -15.48 13.29
C GLU A 18 14.64 -14.34 12.64
N SER A 19 14.43 -13.10 13.07
CA SER A 19 14.99 -11.90 12.45
C SER A 19 15.89 -11.11 13.41
N THR A 20 16.66 -10.17 12.87
CA THR A 20 17.29 -9.12 13.68
C THR A 20 16.33 -7.95 13.86
N LEU A 21 16.03 -7.63 15.11
CA LEU A 21 15.12 -6.53 15.45
C LEU A 21 15.89 -5.23 15.75
N PHE A 22 15.44 -4.14 15.13
CA PHE A 22 15.89 -2.79 15.45
C PHE A 22 14.85 -2.10 16.35
N SER A 23 15.14 -1.95 17.64
CA SER A 23 14.24 -1.31 18.61
C SER A 23 14.20 0.22 18.53
N ASN A 24 15.14 0.82 17.78
CA ASN A 24 15.26 2.27 17.61
C ASN A 24 15.27 2.61 16.11
N ALA A 25 14.12 2.44 15.45
CA ALA A 25 13.92 2.79 14.05
C ALA A 25 12.99 4.02 13.95
N TRP A 26 13.41 5.03 13.19
CA TRP A 26 12.70 6.31 13.08
C TRP A 26 12.45 6.66 11.61
N CYS A 27 11.25 7.16 11.33
CA CYS A 27 10.93 7.74 10.04
C CYS A 27 11.56 9.14 9.92
N PRO A 28 12.16 9.49 8.76
CA PRO A 28 12.80 10.79 8.58
C PRO A 28 11.81 11.95 8.47
N THR A 29 10.54 11.65 8.18
CA THR A 29 9.42 12.61 8.11
C THR A 29 8.14 11.92 8.59
N MET A 30 7.03 12.67 8.68
CA MET A 30 5.71 12.16 9.14
C MET A 30 4.69 11.99 7.99
N ALA A 31 5.12 12.10 6.73
CA ALA A 31 4.25 12.04 5.56
C ALA A 31 4.56 10.80 4.71
N CYS A 32 3.53 10.15 4.17
CA CYS A 32 3.69 8.84 3.54
C CYS A 32 4.53 8.86 2.25
N ALA A 33 4.27 9.77 1.29
CA ALA A 33 5.07 9.81 0.06
C ALA A 33 6.53 10.19 0.35
N PRO A 34 6.83 11.20 1.20
CA PRO A 34 8.20 11.52 1.61
C PRO A 34 8.95 10.36 2.28
N ILE A 35 8.35 9.63 3.23
CA ILE A 35 9.02 8.48 3.87
C ILE A 35 9.32 7.38 2.85
N ARG A 36 8.38 7.06 1.97
CA ARG A 36 8.56 6.05 0.92
C ARG A 36 9.68 6.45 -0.02
N ALA A 37 9.72 7.72 -0.43
CA ALA A 37 10.80 8.26 -1.23
C ALA A 37 12.15 8.17 -0.50
N SER A 38 12.21 8.47 0.80
CA SER A 38 13.43 8.30 1.58
C SER A 38 13.90 6.84 1.62
N LEU A 39 12.99 5.89 1.83
CA LEU A 39 13.31 4.45 1.83
C LEU A 39 13.84 3.97 0.48
N PHE A 40 13.22 4.40 -0.63
CA PHE A 40 13.61 3.95 -1.95
C PHE A 40 14.84 4.66 -2.52
N THR A 41 15.06 5.92 -2.15
CA THR A 41 16.18 6.71 -2.69
C THR A 41 17.42 6.67 -1.80
N GLY A 42 17.25 6.37 -0.51
CA GLY A 42 18.31 6.48 0.50
C GLY A 42 18.62 7.92 0.92
N TYR A 43 17.81 8.90 0.52
CA TYR A 43 18.00 10.32 0.82
C TYR A 43 16.94 10.86 1.78
N TYR A 44 17.21 12.01 2.39
CA TYR A 44 16.21 12.78 3.14
C TYR A 44 15.32 13.61 2.19
N ALA A 45 14.18 14.08 2.71
CA ALA A 45 13.17 14.80 1.95
C ALA A 45 13.67 16.10 1.30
N ASP A 46 14.60 16.78 1.95
CA ASP A 46 15.29 17.96 1.40
C ASP A 46 16.06 17.65 0.11
N THR A 47 16.57 16.43 -0.02
CA THR A 47 17.43 15.98 -1.09
C THR A 47 16.63 15.29 -2.19
N HIS A 48 15.60 14.52 -1.82
CA HIS A 48 14.69 13.91 -2.77
C HIS A 48 13.53 14.79 -3.24
N GLY A 49 13.41 15.99 -2.69
CA GLY A 49 12.46 17.02 -3.12
C GLY A 49 10.99 16.71 -2.79
N MET A 50 10.70 15.54 -2.22
CA MET A 50 9.34 15.18 -1.83
C MET A 50 9.08 15.64 -0.39
N GLY A 51 8.59 16.87 -0.23
CA GLY A 51 8.23 17.45 1.06
C GLY A 51 6.80 17.12 1.52
N GLY A 52 5.96 16.57 0.65
CA GLY A 52 4.57 16.19 0.96
C GLY A 52 3.98 15.17 0.00
N ASN A 53 2.77 14.70 0.28
CA ASN A 53 2.14 13.62 -0.51
C ASN A 53 1.86 14.00 -1.98
N GLN A 54 1.65 15.30 -2.25
CA GLN A 54 1.37 15.81 -3.59
C GLN A 54 2.62 16.34 -4.32
N THR A 55 3.80 16.11 -3.77
CA THR A 55 5.07 16.54 -4.37
C THR A 55 5.66 15.44 -5.26
N VAL A 56 6.39 15.84 -6.28
CA VAL A 56 7.01 14.94 -7.26
C VAL A 56 8.47 14.72 -6.89
N LEU A 57 8.98 13.50 -7.09
CA LEU A 57 10.39 13.20 -6.88
C LEU A 57 11.28 14.14 -7.72
N TYR A 58 12.27 14.76 -7.07
CA TYR A 58 13.20 15.68 -7.72
C TYR A 58 14.65 15.45 -7.28
N PRO A 59 15.62 15.29 -8.21
CA PRO A 59 15.46 15.29 -9.66
C PRO A 59 14.57 14.15 -10.17
N HIS A 60 13.85 14.40 -11.27
CA HIS A 60 12.86 13.47 -11.81
C HIS A 60 13.47 12.14 -12.26
N ASP A 61 14.75 12.15 -12.63
CA ASP A 61 15.56 11.01 -13.03
C ASP A 61 16.29 10.35 -11.86
N ARG A 62 16.07 10.80 -10.60
CA ARG A 62 16.70 10.17 -9.45
C ARG A 62 16.33 8.69 -9.42
N LYS A 63 17.37 7.85 -9.47
CA LYS A 63 17.23 6.41 -9.43
C LYS A 63 16.82 5.93 -8.04
N VAL A 64 15.95 4.94 -8.00
CA VAL A 64 15.41 4.33 -6.78
C VAL A 64 15.82 2.86 -6.64
N LEU A 65 15.75 2.32 -5.43
CA LEU A 65 16.15 0.96 -5.08
C LEU A 65 15.64 -0.11 -6.07
N PRO A 66 14.34 -0.14 -6.47
CA PRO A 66 13.88 -1.17 -7.39
C PRO A 66 14.52 -1.04 -8.78
N GLU A 67 14.88 0.16 -9.25
CA GLU A 67 15.62 0.32 -10.51
C GLU A 67 17.07 -0.18 -10.40
N TYR A 68 17.72 0.01 -9.25
CA TYR A 68 19.04 -0.58 -9.02
C TYR A 68 18.97 -2.11 -9.03
N LEU A 69 17.94 -2.69 -8.43
CA LEU A 69 17.72 -4.14 -8.39
C LEU A 69 17.38 -4.71 -9.77
N THR A 70 16.51 -4.03 -10.53
CA THR A 70 16.18 -4.42 -11.91
C THR A 70 17.41 -4.46 -12.80
N ASP A 71 18.29 -3.46 -12.71
CA ASP A 71 19.55 -3.42 -13.46
C ASP A 71 20.53 -4.52 -13.03
N ALA A 72 20.44 -4.95 -11.77
CA ALA A 72 21.22 -6.07 -11.23
C ALA A 72 20.64 -7.46 -11.57
N GLY A 73 19.57 -7.52 -12.38
CA GLY A 73 18.96 -8.76 -12.83
C GLY A 73 17.91 -9.35 -11.87
N TYR A 74 17.36 -8.55 -10.96
CA TYR A 74 16.22 -8.96 -10.15
C TYR A 74 14.92 -8.79 -10.93
N ASP A 75 14.00 -9.75 -10.77
CA ASP A 75 12.61 -9.56 -11.10
C ASP A 75 11.93 -8.74 -9.99
N THR A 76 11.48 -7.55 -10.32
CA THR A 76 10.98 -6.58 -9.34
C THR A 76 9.48 -6.41 -9.46
N ALA A 77 8.80 -6.54 -8.34
CA ALA A 77 7.35 -6.47 -8.25
C ALA A 77 6.88 -5.53 -7.14
N LEU A 78 5.75 -4.88 -7.38
CA LEU A 78 5.00 -4.17 -6.36
C LEU A 78 3.52 -4.57 -6.44
N VAL A 79 2.97 -4.87 -5.27
CA VAL A 79 1.54 -5.08 -5.07
C VAL A 79 1.11 -4.21 -3.90
N GLY A 80 0.13 -3.33 -4.11
CA GLY A 80 -0.39 -2.42 -3.10
C GLY A 80 0.03 -0.97 -3.31
N LYS A 81 0.23 -0.23 -2.22
CA LYS A 81 0.47 1.22 -2.26
C LYS A 81 1.92 1.57 -2.61
N LEU A 82 2.17 2.34 -3.66
CA LEU A 82 3.50 2.88 -3.99
C LEU A 82 3.61 4.34 -3.53
N HIS A 83 2.64 5.17 -3.88
CA HIS A 83 2.50 6.57 -3.49
C HIS A 83 3.78 7.37 -3.75
N LEU A 84 4.32 7.23 -4.96
CA LEU A 84 5.42 8.03 -5.50
C LEU A 84 4.97 8.71 -6.78
N LYS A 85 5.39 9.96 -6.98
CA LYS A 85 5.11 10.74 -8.19
C LYS A 85 6.42 11.01 -8.97
N PRO A 86 6.39 11.04 -10.31
CA PRO A 86 5.18 11.00 -11.15
C PRO A 86 4.63 9.57 -11.28
N MET A 87 3.31 9.45 -11.40
CA MET A 87 2.63 8.15 -11.41
C MET A 87 2.93 7.36 -12.69
N ASP A 88 3.15 7.99 -13.83
CA ASP A 88 3.49 7.32 -15.09
C ASP A 88 4.85 6.56 -15.05
N ARG A 89 5.69 6.81 -14.04
CA ARG A 89 6.95 6.09 -13.84
C ARG A 89 6.73 4.78 -13.09
N ALA A 90 7.26 3.68 -13.64
CA ALA A 90 7.19 2.35 -13.00
C ALA A 90 8.19 2.17 -11.83
N PHE A 91 9.12 3.10 -11.64
CA PHE A 91 10.12 3.09 -10.56
C PHE A 91 10.93 1.79 -10.47
N GLY A 92 11.16 1.16 -11.62
CA GLY A 92 11.93 -0.06 -11.75
C GLY A 92 11.12 -1.33 -11.61
N PHE A 93 9.87 -1.28 -11.15
CA PHE A 93 9.01 -2.46 -11.02
C PHE A 93 8.59 -3.00 -12.39
N ARG A 94 8.91 -4.26 -12.66
CA ARG A 94 8.49 -4.98 -13.88
C ARG A 94 7.06 -5.51 -13.77
N HIS A 95 6.65 -5.89 -12.56
CA HIS A 95 5.29 -6.27 -12.23
C HIS A 95 4.70 -5.25 -11.26
N LEU A 96 3.59 -4.62 -11.61
CA LEU A 96 3.09 -3.44 -10.89
C LEU A 96 1.57 -3.45 -10.76
N LEU A 97 1.08 -3.83 -9.59
CA LEU A 97 -0.33 -3.80 -9.20
C LEU A 97 -0.53 -2.74 -8.12
N ARG A 98 -0.82 -1.51 -8.55
CA ARG A 98 -0.96 -0.36 -7.65
C ARG A 98 -2.33 -0.31 -6.99
N HIS A 99 -2.36 0.12 -5.73
CA HIS A 99 -3.57 0.42 -4.97
C HIS A 99 -3.77 1.95 -4.78
N ASP A 100 -2.94 2.81 -5.37
CA ASP A 100 -2.72 4.21 -4.95
C ASP A 100 -3.92 5.18 -4.90
N ALA A 101 -5.15 4.71 -5.09
CA ALA A 101 -6.33 5.45 -4.77
C ALA A 101 -7.49 4.52 -4.47
N PRO A 102 -8.13 4.78 -3.33
CA PRO A 102 -9.55 5.01 -3.52
C PRO A 102 -10.11 6.29 -2.87
N TYR A 103 -9.26 7.15 -2.30
CA TYR A 103 -9.72 8.31 -1.51
C TYR A 103 -9.61 9.64 -2.29
N THR A 104 -10.56 10.55 -2.10
CA THR A 104 -10.65 11.88 -2.74
C THR A 104 -9.52 12.83 -2.42
N ASN A 105 -8.77 12.59 -1.35
CA ASN A 105 -7.51 13.31 -1.08
C ASN A 105 -6.38 12.95 -2.06
N TYR A 106 -6.58 11.92 -2.88
CA TYR A 106 -5.74 11.55 -4.02
C TYR A 106 -6.33 12.13 -5.31
N SER A 107 -5.48 12.42 -6.29
CA SER A 107 -5.94 12.98 -7.57
C SER A 107 -6.85 11.97 -8.30
N ALA A 108 -7.79 12.47 -9.11
CA ALA A 108 -8.61 11.61 -9.98
C ALA A 108 -7.76 10.68 -10.87
N GLU A 109 -6.55 11.09 -11.23
CA GLU A 109 -5.56 10.30 -11.95
C GLU A 109 -5.10 9.06 -11.14
N GLU A 110 -4.88 9.21 -9.84
CA GLU A 110 -4.51 8.09 -8.95
C GLU A 110 -5.64 7.04 -8.89
N ALA A 111 -6.91 7.47 -8.85
CA ALA A 111 -8.10 6.60 -8.84
C ALA A 111 -8.19 5.72 -10.09
N THR A 112 -7.87 6.26 -11.25
CA THR A 112 -7.98 5.54 -12.53
C THR A 112 -6.87 4.51 -12.75
N ASP A 113 -5.72 4.64 -12.08
CA ASP A 113 -4.57 3.73 -12.25
C ASP A 113 -4.50 2.62 -11.18
N SER A 114 -5.49 2.55 -10.29
CA SER A 114 -5.55 1.56 -9.23
C SER A 114 -6.00 0.17 -9.75
N ALA A 115 -5.10 -0.80 -9.70
CA ALA A 115 -5.38 -2.22 -9.99
C ALA A 115 -6.40 -2.80 -9.00
N TYR A 116 -6.43 -2.32 -7.77
CA TYR A 116 -7.43 -2.74 -6.79
C TYR A 116 -8.83 -2.22 -7.12
N ILE A 117 -8.95 -0.95 -7.54
CA ILE A 117 -10.23 -0.41 -8.00
C ILE A 117 -10.74 -1.19 -9.23
N ARG A 118 -9.86 -1.53 -10.18
CA ARG A 118 -10.22 -2.41 -11.31
C ARG A 118 -10.71 -3.79 -10.85
N TYR A 119 -10.02 -4.41 -9.90
CA TYR A 119 -10.48 -5.67 -9.31
C TYR A 119 -11.89 -5.55 -8.70
N LEU A 120 -12.15 -4.54 -7.86
CA LEU A 120 -13.47 -4.33 -7.27
C LEU A 120 -14.55 -4.09 -8.32
N GLN A 121 -14.24 -3.34 -9.39
CA GLN A 121 -15.16 -3.14 -10.51
C GLN A 121 -15.58 -4.47 -11.12
N GLU A 122 -14.62 -5.33 -11.43
CA GLU A 122 -14.83 -6.61 -12.09
C GLU A 122 -15.57 -7.61 -11.20
N THR A 123 -15.32 -7.62 -9.88
CA THR A 123 -15.81 -8.68 -9.00
C THR A 123 -16.96 -8.29 -8.06
N ALA A 124 -17.04 -7.02 -7.65
CA ALA A 124 -18.01 -6.55 -6.65
C ALA A 124 -19.01 -5.52 -7.18
N PHE A 125 -18.66 -4.75 -8.23
CA PHE A 125 -19.44 -3.60 -8.68
C PHE A 125 -19.97 -3.71 -10.13
N GLN A 126 -20.09 -4.93 -10.67
CA GLN A 126 -20.70 -5.18 -11.99
C GLN A 126 -20.09 -4.34 -13.13
N HIS A 127 -18.79 -4.07 -13.06
CA HIS A 127 -18.03 -3.22 -13.97
C HIS A 127 -18.40 -1.72 -13.94
N ASP A 128 -18.99 -1.21 -12.85
CA ASP A 128 -19.20 0.22 -12.64
C ASP A 128 -17.99 0.86 -11.93
N PRO A 129 -17.16 1.64 -12.66
CA PRO A 129 -15.98 2.27 -12.08
C PRO A 129 -16.27 3.39 -11.10
N ALA A 130 -17.36 4.11 -11.30
CA ALA A 130 -17.74 5.21 -10.42
C ALA A 130 -18.24 4.66 -9.09
N ALA A 131 -18.96 3.54 -9.09
CA ALA A 131 -19.53 2.97 -7.88
C ALA A 131 -18.47 2.55 -6.85
N ALA A 132 -17.39 1.88 -7.28
CA ALA A 132 -16.34 1.46 -6.37
C ALA A 132 -15.64 2.65 -5.70
N VAL A 133 -15.22 3.64 -6.50
CA VAL A 133 -14.55 4.86 -6.00
C VAL A 133 -15.48 5.70 -5.12
N GLN A 134 -16.77 5.77 -5.48
CA GLN A 134 -17.76 6.54 -4.72
C GLN A 134 -17.92 6.02 -3.29
N ARG A 135 -17.84 4.70 -3.05
CA ARG A 135 -17.96 4.15 -1.69
C ARG A 135 -16.86 4.64 -0.76
N PHE A 136 -15.61 4.59 -1.21
CA PHE A 136 -14.48 5.12 -0.45
C PHE A 136 -14.53 6.64 -0.31
N THR A 137 -15.00 7.34 -1.35
CA THR A 137 -15.24 8.78 -1.33
C THR A 137 -16.28 9.17 -0.27
N ASP A 138 -17.39 8.43 -0.20
CA ASP A 138 -18.46 8.69 0.76
C ASP A 138 -17.97 8.52 2.20
N ASP A 139 -17.16 7.48 2.45
CA ASP A 139 -16.57 7.24 3.78
C ASP A 139 -15.55 8.32 4.16
N GLU A 140 -14.73 8.81 3.21
CA GLU A 140 -13.78 9.89 3.48
C GLU A 140 -14.46 11.24 3.67
N ALA A 141 -15.51 11.54 2.91
CA ALA A 141 -16.26 12.80 3.01
C ALA A 141 -16.91 13.01 4.40
N CYS A 142 -17.02 11.94 5.18
CA CYS A 142 -17.51 11.98 6.55
C CYS A 142 -16.52 12.55 7.58
N GLN A 143 -15.27 12.88 7.20
CA GLN A 143 -14.21 13.36 8.11
C GLN A 143 -14.64 14.47 9.11
N HIS A 144 -15.61 15.30 8.73
CA HIS A 144 -16.09 16.42 9.55
C HIS A 144 -17.56 16.31 9.97
N THR A 145 -18.25 15.22 9.61
CA THR A 145 -19.69 15.05 9.85
C THR A 145 -20.03 13.75 10.58
N ASP A 146 -19.23 12.70 10.41
CA ASP A 146 -19.39 11.39 11.03
C ASP A 146 -18.00 10.75 11.20
N GLU A 147 -17.38 11.01 12.35
CA GLU A 147 -16.03 10.54 12.67
C GLU A 147 -15.95 9.01 12.74
N GLU A 148 -17.01 8.35 13.22
CA GLU A 148 -17.07 6.90 13.31
C GLU A 148 -17.02 6.29 11.90
N ARG A 149 -17.86 6.77 10.98
CA ARG A 149 -17.83 6.32 9.59
C ARG A 149 -16.52 6.66 8.89
N PHE A 150 -15.93 7.83 9.17
CA PHE A 150 -14.62 8.19 8.62
C PHE A 150 -13.50 7.24 9.10
N MET A 151 -13.53 6.87 10.38
CA MET A 151 -12.49 6.05 11.00
C MET A 151 -12.67 4.56 10.71
N LEU A 152 -13.90 4.04 10.70
CA LEU A 152 -14.18 2.61 10.53
C LEU A 152 -14.58 2.23 9.10
N GLY A 153 -15.03 3.20 8.30
CA GLY A 153 -15.65 2.96 7.01
C GLY A 153 -17.07 2.44 7.13
N SER A 154 -17.74 2.30 5.99
CA SER A 154 -19.12 1.80 5.91
C SER A 154 -19.24 0.27 5.98
N GLY A 155 -18.12 -0.46 6.07
CA GLY A 155 -18.10 -1.92 6.10
C GLY A 155 -18.58 -2.58 4.80
N PHE A 156 -18.51 -1.89 3.67
CA PHE A 156 -19.05 -2.38 2.39
C PHE A 156 -18.21 -3.50 1.75
N LEU A 157 -17.00 -3.75 2.24
CA LEU A 157 -16.10 -4.79 1.75
C LEU A 157 -16.24 -6.05 2.58
N ASP A 158 -16.48 -7.18 1.90
CA ASP A 158 -16.35 -8.51 2.51
C ASP A 158 -14.88 -8.95 2.59
N LEU A 159 -14.65 -10.13 3.16
CA LEU A 159 -13.31 -10.69 3.34
C LEU A 159 -12.59 -10.91 2.00
N GLU A 160 -13.28 -11.35 0.95
CA GLU A 160 -12.66 -11.63 -0.34
C GLU A 160 -12.17 -10.32 -1.00
N HIS A 161 -13.00 -9.30 -0.92
CA HIS A 161 -12.77 -8.00 -1.56
C HIS A 161 -11.88 -7.07 -0.74
N HIS A 162 -11.53 -7.44 0.50
CA HIS A 162 -10.72 -6.61 1.38
C HIS A 162 -9.33 -6.29 0.80
N GLU A 163 -8.89 -5.02 0.86
CA GLU A 163 -7.63 -4.52 0.27
C GLU A 163 -6.37 -5.29 0.75
N VAL A 164 -6.34 -5.65 2.03
CA VAL A 164 -5.25 -6.46 2.61
C VAL A 164 -5.24 -7.86 2.02
N ASN A 165 -6.40 -8.49 1.86
CA ASN A 165 -6.47 -9.84 1.30
C ASN A 165 -6.15 -9.83 -0.18
N TRP A 166 -6.62 -8.83 -0.93
CA TRP A 166 -6.24 -8.62 -2.31
C TRP A 166 -4.72 -8.48 -2.46
N SER A 167 -4.10 -7.55 -1.72
CA SER A 167 -2.66 -7.30 -1.83
C SER A 167 -1.79 -8.51 -1.44
N VAL A 168 -2.20 -9.28 -0.43
CA VAL A 168 -1.50 -10.52 -0.05
C VAL A 168 -1.73 -11.63 -1.07
N ARG A 169 -2.97 -11.80 -1.57
CA ARG A 169 -3.32 -12.83 -2.58
C ARG A 169 -2.53 -12.61 -3.87
N GLU A 170 -2.54 -11.40 -4.41
CA GLU A 170 -1.81 -11.05 -5.63
C GLU A 170 -0.29 -11.17 -5.42
N SER A 171 0.22 -10.80 -4.24
CA SER A 171 1.64 -11.02 -3.88
C SER A 171 2.02 -12.51 -3.90
N VAL A 172 1.18 -13.39 -3.34
CA VAL A 172 1.39 -14.84 -3.36
C VAL A 172 1.28 -15.40 -4.77
N GLN A 173 0.33 -14.91 -5.57
CA GLN A 173 0.15 -15.30 -6.97
C GLN A 173 1.42 -14.97 -7.78
N TYR A 174 1.94 -13.74 -7.66
CA TYR A 174 3.20 -13.34 -8.27
C TYR A 174 4.35 -14.30 -7.87
N LEU A 175 4.53 -14.55 -6.58
CA LEU A 175 5.61 -15.39 -6.06
C LEU A 175 5.56 -16.84 -6.56
N ARG A 176 4.37 -17.39 -6.75
CA ARG A 176 4.15 -18.80 -7.08
C ARG A 176 4.04 -19.06 -8.59
N HIS A 177 3.53 -18.10 -9.35
CA HIS A 177 3.05 -18.37 -10.71
C HIS A 177 3.54 -17.40 -11.79
N GLU A 178 3.90 -16.16 -11.44
CA GLU A 178 4.17 -15.14 -12.46
C GLU A 178 5.65 -14.77 -12.56
N ARG A 179 6.40 -14.85 -11.46
CA ARG A 179 7.83 -14.51 -11.47
C ARG A 179 8.66 -15.57 -12.22
N PRO A 180 9.75 -15.19 -12.90
CA PRO A 180 10.73 -16.13 -13.42
C PRO A 180 11.41 -16.89 -12.28
N ALA A 181 11.29 -18.22 -12.25
CA ALA A 181 11.84 -19.04 -11.17
C ALA A 181 13.38 -19.02 -11.09
N ALA A 182 14.04 -18.70 -12.21
CA ALA A 182 15.51 -18.67 -12.33
C ALA A 182 16.14 -17.31 -11.94
N GLU A 183 15.34 -16.25 -11.79
CA GLU A 183 15.81 -14.92 -11.42
C GLU A 183 15.62 -14.69 -9.91
N PRO A 184 16.54 -13.96 -9.24
CA PRO A 184 16.27 -13.45 -7.90
C PRO A 184 15.12 -12.43 -7.97
N PHE A 185 14.37 -12.25 -6.89
CA PHE A 185 13.21 -11.36 -6.89
C PHE A 185 13.31 -10.28 -5.80
N PHE A 186 12.64 -9.17 -6.05
CA PHE A 186 12.33 -8.15 -5.06
C PHE A 186 10.85 -7.83 -5.13
N LEU A 187 10.10 -8.20 -4.09
CA LEU A 187 8.68 -7.92 -3.99
C LEU A 187 8.43 -6.87 -2.90
N ASN A 188 7.83 -5.75 -3.28
CA ASN A 188 7.22 -4.83 -2.34
C ASN A 188 5.73 -5.18 -2.18
N CYS A 189 5.41 -5.94 -1.13
CA CYS A 189 4.04 -6.16 -0.68
C CYS A 189 3.65 -5.04 0.28
N SER A 190 2.86 -4.08 -0.20
CA SER A 190 2.51 -2.86 0.52
C SER A 190 1.08 -2.95 1.05
N ILE A 191 0.96 -3.43 2.29
CA ILE A 191 -0.32 -3.58 3.00
C ILE A 191 -0.86 -2.18 3.38
N PHE A 192 -2.13 -1.94 3.09
CA PHE A 192 -2.75 -0.62 3.27
C PHE A 192 -3.13 -0.33 4.73
N GLY A 193 -3.69 -1.31 5.43
CA GLY A 193 -3.99 -1.23 6.86
C GLY A 193 -2.72 -1.01 7.72
N PRO A 194 -2.82 -0.33 8.88
CA PRO A 194 -4.02 0.19 9.52
C PRO A 194 -4.26 1.67 9.15
N HIS A 195 -4.13 2.07 7.88
CA HIS A 195 -4.60 3.39 7.45
C HIS A 195 -6.13 3.44 7.51
N GLN A 196 -6.72 4.59 7.84
CA GLN A 196 -8.18 4.75 7.83
C GLN A 196 -8.76 4.62 6.41
N PRO A 197 -9.98 4.09 6.25
CA PRO A 197 -10.83 3.49 7.27
C PRO A 197 -10.28 2.15 7.78
N TYR A 198 -10.46 1.88 9.09
CA TYR A 198 -10.10 0.64 9.76
C TYR A 198 -11.12 -0.46 9.45
N LEU A 199 -11.20 -0.82 8.17
CA LEU A 199 -12.01 -1.92 7.69
C LEU A 199 -11.43 -3.21 8.31
N CYS A 200 -12.02 -3.65 9.41
CA CYS A 200 -11.62 -4.88 10.09
C CYS A 200 -12.73 -5.91 9.84
N PRO A 201 -12.50 -6.94 9.01
CA PRO A 201 -13.53 -7.94 8.75
C PRO A 201 -13.68 -8.89 9.96
N PRO A 202 -14.85 -9.52 10.14
CA PRO A 202 -14.99 -10.64 11.05
C PRO A 202 -14.05 -11.80 10.72
N PRO A 203 -13.54 -12.54 11.73
CA PRO A 203 -13.82 -12.41 13.17
C PRO A 203 -12.81 -11.50 13.91
N TRP A 204 -12.04 -10.66 13.21
CA TRP A 204 -10.97 -9.87 13.85
C TRP A 204 -11.49 -8.60 14.53
N ASP A 205 -12.67 -8.13 14.14
CA ASP A 205 -13.39 -7.02 14.77
C ASP A 205 -13.79 -7.32 16.22
N ASP A 206 -14.03 -8.58 16.56
CA ASP A 206 -14.39 -9.03 17.90
C ASP A 206 -13.20 -9.28 18.85
N LEU A 207 -11.95 -9.13 18.39
CA LEU A 207 -10.77 -9.49 19.20
C LEU A 207 -10.51 -8.55 20.39
N TYR A 208 -11.05 -7.33 20.37
CA TYR A 208 -10.83 -6.30 21.39
C TYR A 208 -12.18 -5.68 21.83
N PRO A 209 -13.00 -6.43 22.60
CA PRO A 209 -14.30 -5.97 23.07
C PRO A 209 -14.22 -4.91 24.16
#